data_AF-A0A0A1UQQ5-F1
#
_entry.id   AF-A0A0A1UQQ5-F1
#
_cell.length_a   1.000
_cell.length_b   1.000
_cell.length_c   1.000
_cell.angle_alpha   90.00
_cell.angle_beta   90.00
_cell.angle_gamma   90.00
#
_symmetry.space_group_name_H-M   'P 1'
#
loop_
_entity.id
_entity.type
_entity.pdbx_description
1 polymer ?
#
loop_
_entity_poly.entity_id
_entity_poly.type
_entity_poly.pdbx_seq_one_letter_code
_entity_poly.pdbx_strand_id
1 'polypeptide(L)'
;MPDGMQTAILKLFDRRFGHFRKKHPYNQEAEAVWQDSVRSGLAKRLLDDLRNEEDSVRRARFQKDVDEGGSEEEEEEEEEEEDDDDDNENDLAESEAIIYHTAQRNYENEVRAYSQLKPLQGRCTPRFIESVIDSSPESPADLPVEYFQVRGILLEYLFGFPLSELTARIPNQPFLWEKIVQGAIDVVREVNRAGVVHHDCQPRNMMVSQMGRDVFRLYLIDFAQCAFRADYKDTDDVYDEDGFAHIVTLYDNHGGIAILMSQRVKRETSYTLHLKALEG
;
A
#
# COMPACT_ATOMS: atom_id res chain seq x y z
N MET A 1 15.47 21.22 -17.33
CA MET A 1 15.70 20.00 -18.11
C MET A 1 15.45 20.34 -19.58
N PRO A 2 16.44 20.19 -20.48
CA PRO A 2 16.21 20.24 -21.91
C PRO A 2 15.64 18.89 -22.39
N ASP A 3 14.72 18.96 -23.36
CA ASP A 3 13.96 17.89 -24.01
C ASP A 3 12.87 17.20 -23.17
N GLY A 4 11.64 17.33 -23.65
CA GLY A 4 10.39 16.89 -23.01
C GLY A 4 10.19 15.36 -22.91
N MET A 5 11.24 14.60 -22.60
CA MET A 5 11.08 13.25 -22.07
C MET A 5 10.56 13.35 -20.63
N GLN A 6 9.34 12.87 -20.42
CA GLN A 6 8.87 12.56 -19.06
C GLN A 6 9.68 11.38 -18.54
N THR A 7 10.50 11.62 -17.51
CA THR A 7 11.09 10.53 -16.74
C THR A 7 9.97 9.80 -16.01
N ALA A 8 9.97 8.47 -16.09
CA ALA A 8 9.02 7.61 -15.41
C ALA A 8 9.75 6.69 -14.42
N ILE A 9 9.02 6.25 -13.38
CA ILE A 9 9.44 5.16 -12.49
C ILE A 9 8.66 3.92 -12.88
N LEU A 10 9.37 2.81 -13.04
CA LEU A 10 8.78 1.48 -13.15
C LEU A 10 8.78 0.84 -11.76
N LYS A 11 7.59 0.57 -11.22
CA LYS A 11 7.41 -0.26 -10.02
C LYS A 11 6.98 -1.65 -10.47
N LEU A 12 7.72 -2.68 -10.05
CA LEU A 12 7.44 -4.08 -10.35
C LEU A 12 6.89 -4.81 -9.11
N PHE A 13 5.93 -5.68 -9.33
CA PHE A 13 5.32 -6.55 -8.32
C PHE A 13 5.77 -7.98 -8.61
N ASP A 14 7.02 -8.24 -8.24
CA ASP A 14 7.72 -9.48 -8.53
C ASP A 14 7.77 -10.34 -7.27
N ARG A 15 7.20 -11.56 -7.34
CA ARG A 15 7.17 -12.50 -6.20
C ARG A 15 8.57 -12.85 -5.69
N ARG A 16 9.62 -12.68 -6.47
CA ARG A 16 11.01 -13.01 -6.11
C ARG A 16 11.65 -11.97 -5.18
N PHE A 17 11.00 -10.82 -5.02
CA PHE A 17 11.47 -9.71 -4.18
C PHE A 17 10.37 -9.29 -3.19
N GLY A 18 10.73 -8.45 -2.23
CA GLY A 18 9.78 -7.86 -1.29
C GLY A 18 10.00 -8.27 0.17
N HIS A 19 9.11 -7.83 1.05
CA HIS A 19 9.28 -7.97 2.50
C HIS A 19 9.24 -9.44 2.96
N PHE A 20 8.32 -10.23 2.42
CA PHE A 20 8.16 -11.66 2.75
C PHE A 20 9.41 -12.48 2.46
N ARG A 21 10.28 -12.03 1.55
CA ARG A 21 11.56 -12.69 1.23
C ARG A 21 12.61 -12.59 2.34
N LYS A 22 12.34 -11.85 3.42
CA LYS A 22 13.16 -11.90 4.64
C LYS A 22 12.97 -13.20 5.42
N LYS A 23 11.73 -13.69 5.52
CA LYS A 23 11.36 -14.97 6.16
C LYS A 23 11.46 -16.14 5.18
N HIS A 24 11.08 -15.94 3.92
CA HIS A 24 11.13 -16.96 2.86
C HIS A 24 12.04 -16.55 1.70
N PRO A 25 13.38 -16.60 1.85
CA PRO A 25 14.32 -16.15 0.83
C PRO A 25 14.08 -16.81 -0.53
N TYR A 26 14.14 -16.00 -1.59
CA TYR A 26 14.06 -16.56 -2.93
C TYR A 26 15.33 -17.34 -3.25
N ASN A 27 15.16 -18.61 -3.66
CA ASN A 27 16.24 -19.51 -4.05
C ASN A 27 15.74 -20.49 -5.15
N GLN A 28 16.62 -21.39 -5.60
CA GLN A 28 16.27 -22.36 -6.66
C GLN A 28 15.22 -23.39 -6.23
N GLU A 29 15.16 -23.71 -4.95
CA GLU A 29 14.19 -24.65 -4.39
C GLU A 29 12.78 -24.05 -4.36
N ALA A 30 12.64 -22.81 -3.88
CA ALA A 30 11.39 -22.05 -3.94
C ALA A 30 10.87 -21.91 -5.38
N GLU A 31 11.78 -21.66 -6.34
CA GLU A 31 11.41 -21.63 -7.75
C GLU A 31 10.93 -23.01 -8.27
N ALA A 32 11.60 -24.09 -7.90
CA ALA A 32 11.22 -25.45 -8.29
C ALA A 32 9.87 -25.85 -7.69
N VAL A 33 9.66 -25.60 -6.40
CA VAL A 33 8.39 -25.86 -5.70
C VAL A 33 7.24 -25.07 -6.31
N TRP A 34 7.46 -23.81 -6.69
CA TRP A 34 6.45 -23.03 -7.40
C TRP A 34 6.10 -23.65 -8.76
N GLN A 35 7.12 -24.05 -9.53
CA GLN A 35 6.91 -24.71 -10.83
C GLN A 35 6.16 -26.03 -10.70
N ASP A 36 6.50 -26.86 -9.71
CA ASP A 36 5.82 -28.12 -9.43
C ASP A 36 4.38 -27.91 -8.92
N SER A 37 4.16 -26.86 -8.13
CA SER A 37 2.83 -26.44 -7.69
C SER A 37 1.95 -26.00 -8.85
N VAL A 38 2.51 -25.26 -9.82
CA VAL A 38 1.81 -24.88 -11.06
C VAL A 38 1.54 -26.12 -11.92
N ARG A 39 2.52 -27.01 -12.08
CA ARG A 39 2.42 -28.22 -12.89
C ARG A 39 1.36 -29.20 -12.37
N SER A 40 1.29 -29.36 -11.06
CA SER A 40 0.32 -30.26 -10.38
C SER A 40 -1.08 -29.66 -10.28
N GLY A 41 -1.23 -28.35 -10.50
CA GLY A 41 -2.48 -27.62 -10.28
C GLY A 41 -2.72 -27.20 -8.83
N LEU A 42 -1.80 -27.49 -7.92
CA LEU A 42 -1.86 -27.05 -6.51
C LEU A 42 -1.88 -25.52 -6.40
N ALA A 43 -1.02 -24.83 -7.17
CA ALA A 43 -0.95 -23.36 -7.16
C ALA A 43 -2.32 -22.73 -7.48
N LYS A 44 -3.05 -23.27 -8.46
CA LYS A 44 -4.39 -22.78 -8.79
C LYS A 44 -5.34 -22.92 -7.60
N ARG A 45 -5.32 -24.08 -6.93
CA ARG A 45 -6.21 -24.37 -5.82
C ARG A 45 -5.95 -23.43 -4.63
N LEU A 46 -4.69 -23.28 -4.24
CA LEU A 46 -4.26 -22.36 -3.19
C LEU A 46 -4.67 -20.91 -3.48
N LEU A 47 -4.48 -20.46 -4.73
CA LEU A 47 -4.89 -19.10 -5.13
C LEU A 47 -6.41 -18.92 -5.16
N ASP A 48 -7.18 -19.93 -5.56
CA ASP A 48 -8.63 -19.89 -5.52
C ASP A 48 -9.13 -19.84 -4.06
N ASP A 49 -8.50 -20.60 -3.16
CA ASP A 49 -8.82 -20.61 -1.73
C ASP A 49 -8.56 -19.24 -1.08
N LEU A 50 -7.38 -18.63 -1.32
CA LEU A 50 -7.04 -17.28 -0.85
C LEU A 50 -8.03 -16.21 -1.34
N ARG A 51 -8.47 -16.30 -2.61
CA ARG A 51 -9.45 -15.35 -3.16
C ARG A 51 -10.83 -15.52 -2.54
N ASN A 52 -11.25 -16.77 -2.33
CA ASN A 52 -12.55 -17.07 -1.73
C ASN A 52 -12.64 -16.57 -0.29
N GLU A 53 -11.54 -16.67 0.47
CA GLU A 53 -11.42 -16.13 1.82
C GLU A 53 -11.58 -14.60 1.83
N GLU A 54 -10.83 -13.88 0.99
CA GLU A 54 -10.96 -12.43 0.86
C GLU A 54 -12.38 -11.99 0.45
N ASP A 55 -12.99 -12.70 -0.51
CA ASP A 55 -14.36 -12.41 -0.94
C ASP A 55 -15.41 -12.80 0.10
N SER A 56 -15.12 -13.77 0.97
CA SER A 56 -15.97 -14.12 2.12
C SER A 56 -15.97 -12.97 3.13
N VAL A 57 -14.79 -12.50 3.53
CA VAL A 57 -14.61 -11.35 4.43
C VAL A 57 -15.31 -10.11 3.86
N ARG A 58 -15.14 -9.83 2.56
CA ARG A 58 -15.83 -8.71 1.91
C ARG A 58 -17.35 -8.88 1.92
N ARG A 59 -17.88 -10.07 1.63
CA ARG A 59 -19.33 -10.30 1.59
C ARG A 59 -19.98 -10.22 2.97
N ALA A 60 -19.30 -10.71 4.02
CA ALA A 60 -19.78 -10.60 5.39
C ALA A 60 -20.09 -9.13 5.75
N ARG A 61 -19.22 -8.19 5.35
CA ARG A 61 -19.40 -6.75 5.54
C ARG A 61 -20.66 -6.17 4.89
N PHE A 62 -21.18 -6.78 3.83
CA PHE A 62 -22.39 -6.30 3.14
C PHE A 62 -23.66 -7.06 3.53
N GLN A 63 -23.55 -8.17 4.28
CA GLN A 63 -24.70 -9.05 4.59
C GLN A 63 -25.19 -8.94 6.04
N LYS A 64 -24.46 -8.25 6.93
CA LYS A 64 -24.82 -8.09 8.35
C LYS A 64 -26.15 -7.33 8.61
N ASP A 65 -26.78 -6.78 7.55
CA ASP A 65 -28.04 -6.04 7.63
C ASP A 65 -29.32 -6.91 7.50
N VAL A 66 -29.24 -8.25 7.55
CA VAL A 66 -30.42 -9.13 7.37
C VAL A 66 -30.74 -10.05 8.56
N ASP A 67 -29.85 -10.26 9.53
CA ASP A 67 -30.19 -11.03 10.73
C ASP A 67 -29.90 -10.24 12.02
N GLU A 68 -30.95 -9.64 12.59
CA GLU A 68 -31.00 -9.30 14.01
C GLU A 68 -30.86 -10.60 14.82
N GLY A 69 -29.64 -10.88 15.28
CA GLY A 69 -29.38 -11.99 16.18
C GLY A 69 -27.91 -12.04 16.53
N GLY A 70 -27.53 -11.35 17.61
CA GLY A 70 -26.14 -11.22 18.04
C GLY A 70 -25.38 -12.55 18.06
N SER A 71 -24.25 -12.55 17.38
CA SER A 71 -23.13 -13.42 17.67
C SER A 71 -21.92 -12.54 17.89
N GLU A 72 -21.36 -12.64 19.09
CA GLU A 72 -20.02 -12.16 19.42
C GLU A 72 -19.06 -12.82 18.44
N GLU A 73 -18.48 -12.03 17.52
CA GLU A 73 -17.39 -12.47 16.67
C GLU A 73 -16.10 -12.12 17.41
N GLU A 74 -15.32 -13.15 17.72
CA GLU A 74 -14.05 -13.07 18.42
C GLU A 74 -13.09 -12.20 17.58
N GLU A 75 -12.46 -11.23 18.24
CA GLU A 75 -11.37 -10.43 17.68
C GLU A 75 -10.22 -11.40 17.34
N GLU A 76 -10.02 -11.72 16.06
CA GLU A 76 -8.75 -12.26 15.59
C GLU A 76 -7.73 -11.12 15.66
N GLU A 77 -7.05 -11.02 16.81
CA GLU A 77 -5.78 -10.34 16.90
C GLU A 77 -4.87 -10.95 15.81
N GLU A 78 -4.38 -10.14 14.86
CA GLU A 78 -3.24 -10.52 14.02
C GLU A 78 -2.03 -10.69 14.94
N GLU A 79 -1.97 -11.83 15.63
CA GLU A 79 -0.76 -12.30 16.28
C GLU A 79 0.25 -12.53 15.15
N GLU A 80 1.37 -11.80 15.19
CA GLU A 80 2.56 -12.18 14.44
C GLU A 80 3.00 -13.54 15.00
N GLU A 81 2.44 -14.64 14.47
CA GLU A 81 2.86 -15.98 14.87
C GLU A 81 4.38 -16.08 14.63
N GLU A 82 5.10 -16.28 15.74
CA GLU A 82 6.48 -16.74 15.72
C GLU A 82 6.43 -18.19 15.22
N ASP A 83 6.48 -18.36 13.89
CA ASP A 83 6.58 -19.67 13.25
C ASP A 83 7.84 -20.40 13.75
N ASP A 84 7.62 -21.34 14.68
CA ASP A 84 8.59 -22.37 15.05
C ASP A 84 8.82 -23.30 13.85
N ASP A 85 10.11 -23.54 13.56
CA ASP A 85 10.61 -24.33 12.43
C ASP A 85 9.95 -25.73 12.29
N ASP A 86 9.09 -25.92 11.28
CA ASP A 86 8.84 -27.24 10.70
C ASP A 86 8.91 -27.15 9.17
N ASP A 87 10.05 -27.58 8.61
CA ASP A 87 10.31 -27.64 7.16
C ASP A 87 9.44 -28.76 6.53
N ASN A 88 8.19 -28.45 6.20
CA ASN A 88 7.37 -29.30 5.33
C ASN A 88 7.30 -28.70 3.92
N GLU A 89 7.54 -29.51 2.89
CA GLU A 89 7.50 -29.10 1.47
C GLU A 89 6.12 -28.50 1.08
N ASN A 90 5.07 -28.86 1.81
CA ASN A 90 3.74 -28.27 1.70
C ASN A 90 3.69 -26.80 2.14
N ASP A 91 4.47 -26.43 3.15
CA ASP A 91 4.50 -25.07 3.72
C ASP A 91 5.23 -24.11 2.79
N LEU A 92 6.23 -24.60 2.04
CA LEU A 92 6.94 -23.80 1.05
C LEU A 92 6.07 -23.50 -0.18
N ALA A 93 5.24 -24.46 -0.62
CA ALA A 93 4.28 -24.26 -1.70
C ALA A 93 3.20 -23.24 -1.32
N GLU A 94 2.67 -23.34 -0.10
CA GLU A 94 1.71 -22.39 0.47
C GLU A 94 2.34 -21.00 0.60
N SER A 95 3.56 -20.90 1.13
CA SER A 95 4.32 -19.65 1.21
C SER A 95 4.52 -18.99 -0.16
N GLU A 96 4.93 -19.74 -1.19
CA GLU A 96 5.07 -19.20 -2.54
C GLU A 96 3.73 -18.73 -3.12
N ALA A 97 2.63 -19.46 -2.85
CA ALA A 97 1.29 -19.05 -3.26
C ALA A 97 0.85 -17.74 -2.58
N ILE A 98 1.09 -17.59 -1.27
CA ILE A 98 0.80 -16.37 -0.51
C ILE A 98 1.62 -15.19 -1.05
N ILE A 99 2.92 -15.38 -1.31
CA ILE A 99 3.80 -14.33 -1.84
C ILE A 99 3.37 -13.92 -3.25
N TYR A 100 3.07 -14.89 -4.12
CA TYR A 100 2.56 -14.61 -5.46
C TYR A 100 1.22 -13.88 -5.40
N HIS A 101 0.26 -14.38 -4.61
CA HIS A 101 -1.06 -13.79 -4.43
C HIS A 101 -0.95 -12.35 -3.94
N THR A 102 -0.12 -12.11 -2.92
CA THR A 102 0.09 -10.79 -2.34
C THR A 102 0.69 -9.82 -3.37
N ALA A 103 1.64 -10.27 -4.19
CA ALA A 103 2.19 -9.44 -5.27
C ALA A 103 1.12 -9.05 -6.30
N GLN A 104 0.26 -9.99 -6.71
CA GLN A 104 -0.85 -9.72 -7.64
C GLN A 104 -1.86 -8.76 -7.01
N ARG A 105 -2.29 -9.00 -5.78
CA ARG A 105 -3.23 -8.16 -5.03
C ARG A 105 -2.71 -6.73 -4.87
N ASN A 106 -1.43 -6.59 -4.49
CA ASN A 106 -0.79 -5.28 -4.36
C ASN A 106 -0.75 -4.51 -5.68
N TYR A 107 -0.47 -5.20 -6.78
CA TYR A 107 -0.55 -4.60 -8.12
C TYR A 107 -1.98 -4.15 -8.45
N GLU A 108 -2.97 -5.01 -8.24
CA GLU A 108 -4.38 -4.73 -8.56
C GLU A 108 -4.91 -3.56 -7.73
N ASN A 109 -4.61 -3.55 -6.42
CA ASN A 109 -4.94 -2.45 -5.52
C ASN A 109 -4.30 -1.14 -5.98
N GLU A 110 -3.01 -1.14 -6.31
CA GLU A 110 -2.35 0.10 -6.69
C GLU A 110 -2.89 0.66 -8.02
N VAL A 111 -3.15 -0.19 -9.01
CA VAL A 111 -3.82 0.21 -10.26
C VAL A 111 -5.22 0.77 -9.98
N ARG A 112 -6.00 0.10 -9.11
CA ARG A 112 -7.33 0.56 -8.72
C ARG A 112 -7.28 1.91 -8.01
N ALA A 113 -6.34 2.12 -7.10
CA ALA A 113 -6.12 3.38 -6.41
C ALA A 113 -5.81 4.51 -7.38
N TYR A 114 -4.87 4.32 -8.31
CA TYR A 114 -4.59 5.35 -9.31
C TYR A 114 -5.79 5.64 -10.22
N SER A 115 -6.57 4.62 -10.58
CA SER A 115 -7.81 4.80 -11.34
C SER A 115 -8.83 5.67 -10.59
N GLN A 116 -9.06 5.40 -9.30
CA GLN A 116 -9.97 6.16 -8.45
C GLN A 116 -9.47 7.57 -8.15
N LEU A 117 -8.16 7.73 -7.94
CA LEU A 117 -7.51 9.00 -7.63
C LEU A 117 -7.14 9.82 -8.87
N LYS A 118 -7.68 9.47 -10.05
CA LYS A 118 -7.44 10.19 -11.31
C LYS A 118 -7.59 11.72 -11.22
N PRO A 119 -8.58 12.28 -10.49
CA PRO A 119 -8.69 13.74 -10.31
C PRO A 119 -7.56 14.37 -9.47
N LEU A 120 -6.82 13.57 -8.69
CA LEU A 120 -5.75 14.00 -7.80
C LEU A 120 -4.34 13.84 -8.41
N GLN A 121 -4.24 13.09 -9.50
CA GLN A 121 -2.96 12.80 -10.16
C GLN A 121 -2.26 14.07 -10.67
N GLY A 122 -0.95 14.14 -10.44
CA GLY A 122 -0.10 15.30 -10.74
C GLY A 122 -0.23 16.46 -9.75
N ARG A 123 -1.14 16.35 -8.76
CA ARG A 123 -1.37 17.35 -7.71
C ARG A 123 -1.07 16.82 -6.31
N CYS A 124 -1.69 15.69 -5.95
CA CYS A 124 -1.60 15.04 -4.63
C CYS A 124 -1.07 13.61 -4.72
N THR A 125 -1.09 12.99 -5.90
CA THR A 125 -0.51 11.67 -6.20
C THR A 125 0.25 11.74 -7.53
N PRO A 126 1.23 10.86 -7.79
CA PRO A 126 1.90 10.80 -9.09
C PRO A 126 0.89 10.57 -10.22
N ARG A 127 1.21 11.00 -11.44
CA ARG A 127 0.44 10.53 -12.60
C ARG A 127 0.72 9.06 -12.85
N PHE A 128 -0.35 8.31 -13.02
CA PHE A 128 -0.31 6.96 -13.54
C PHE A 128 -0.21 7.04 -15.06
N ILE A 129 0.85 6.45 -15.61
CA ILE A 129 1.12 6.47 -17.04
C ILE A 129 0.47 5.24 -17.67
N GLU A 130 0.84 4.04 -17.21
CA GLU A 130 0.37 2.79 -17.80
C GLU A 130 0.63 1.60 -16.87
N SER A 131 -0.15 0.52 -17.06
CA SER A 131 0.17 -0.80 -16.52
C SER A 131 1.00 -1.61 -17.51
N VAL A 132 2.04 -2.27 -17.03
CA VAL A 132 2.97 -3.04 -17.86
C VAL A 132 3.12 -4.47 -17.36
N ILE A 133 3.52 -5.35 -18.27
CA ILE A 133 3.89 -6.73 -17.97
C ILE A 133 5.32 -6.92 -18.46
N ASP A 134 6.23 -7.22 -17.54
CA ASP A 134 7.55 -7.74 -17.86
C ASP A 134 7.45 -9.26 -18.03
N SER A 135 7.78 -9.72 -19.23
CA SER A 135 7.76 -11.15 -19.60
C SER A 135 9.13 -11.82 -19.37
N SER A 136 10.06 -11.15 -18.71
CA SER A 136 11.34 -11.69 -18.27
C SER A 136 11.29 -12.01 -16.77
N PRO A 137 11.66 -13.23 -16.32
CA PRO A 137 12.32 -14.30 -17.07
C PRO A 137 11.34 -15.11 -17.93
N GLU A 138 11.87 -15.80 -18.94
CA GLU A 138 11.08 -16.73 -19.76
C GLU A 138 10.45 -17.79 -18.87
N SER A 139 9.13 -17.98 -19.03
CA SER A 139 8.40 -19.05 -18.35
C SER A 139 8.88 -20.42 -18.85
N PRO A 140 8.88 -21.46 -17.99
CA PRO A 140 9.08 -22.83 -18.46
C PRO A 140 8.10 -23.17 -19.58
N ALA A 141 8.59 -23.75 -20.67
CA ALA A 141 7.80 -23.95 -21.90
C ALA A 141 6.57 -24.86 -21.71
N ASP A 142 6.56 -25.68 -20.66
CA ASP A 142 5.49 -26.60 -20.28
C ASP A 142 4.44 -25.97 -19.34
N LEU A 143 4.68 -24.75 -18.84
CA LEU A 143 3.83 -24.12 -17.82
C LEU A 143 3.13 -22.86 -18.35
N PRO A 144 1.96 -22.50 -17.79
CA PRO A 144 1.24 -21.29 -18.20
C PRO A 144 2.01 -20.02 -17.84
N VAL A 145 2.18 -19.13 -18.82
CA VAL A 145 3.00 -17.91 -18.74
C VAL A 145 2.52 -16.94 -17.65
N GLU A 146 1.22 -16.92 -17.37
CA GLU A 146 0.58 -16.01 -16.42
C GLU A 146 1.15 -16.13 -14.99
N TYR A 147 1.63 -17.31 -14.58
CA TYR A 147 2.22 -17.54 -13.24
C TYR A 147 3.65 -17.00 -13.09
N PHE A 148 4.26 -16.56 -14.19
CA PHE A 148 5.66 -16.12 -14.25
C PHE A 148 5.79 -14.68 -14.79
N GLN A 149 4.69 -14.06 -15.18
CA GLN A 149 4.65 -12.66 -15.58
C GLN A 149 4.86 -11.74 -14.38
N VAL A 150 5.77 -10.78 -14.53
CA VAL A 150 5.97 -9.74 -13.53
C VAL A 150 5.13 -8.52 -13.94
N ARG A 151 4.12 -8.21 -13.13
CA ARG A 151 3.29 -7.02 -13.36
C ARG A 151 4.00 -5.78 -12.86
N GLY A 152 3.73 -4.65 -13.49
CA GLY A 152 4.29 -3.38 -13.08
C GLY A 152 3.42 -2.20 -13.46
N ILE A 153 3.79 -1.04 -12.92
CA ILE A 153 3.15 0.23 -13.23
C ILE A 153 4.21 1.28 -13.56
N LEU A 154 3.90 2.14 -14.53
CA LEU A 154 4.69 3.31 -14.86
C LEU A 154 4.07 4.55 -14.22
N LEU A 155 4.86 5.26 -13.43
CA LEU A 155 4.43 6.46 -12.72
C LEU A 155 5.30 7.67 -13.10
N GLU A 156 4.74 8.87 -12.96
CA GLU A 156 5.49 10.12 -13.01
C GLU A 156 6.68 10.06 -12.04
N TYR A 157 7.89 10.30 -12.54
CA TYR A 157 9.06 10.47 -11.68
C TYR A 157 8.95 11.79 -10.91
N LEU A 158 8.93 11.71 -9.59
CA LEU A 158 8.91 12.88 -8.72
C LEU A 158 10.32 13.27 -8.31
N PHE A 159 10.76 14.46 -8.73
CA PHE A 159 12.01 15.04 -8.25
C PHE A 159 11.82 15.65 -6.86
N GLY A 160 12.33 15.00 -5.82
CA GLY A 160 12.07 15.40 -4.45
C GLY A 160 12.79 14.53 -3.42
N PHE A 161 12.27 14.54 -2.19
CA PHE A 161 12.74 13.71 -1.09
C PHE A 161 11.54 13.24 -0.25
N PRO A 162 11.61 12.08 0.42
CA PRO A 162 10.54 11.62 1.28
C PRO A 162 10.40 12.53 2.51
N LEU A 163 9.18 12.73 3.02
CA LEU A 163 8.90 13.61 4.15
C LEU A 163 9.67 13.19 5.41
N SER A 164 10.02 11.91 5.54
CA SER A 164 10.91 11.40 6.60
C SER A 164 12.29 12.07 6.65
N GLU A 165 12.74 12.71 5.58
CA GLU A 165 14.04 13.40 5.48
C GLU A 165 13.93 14.93 5.61
N LEU A 166 12.76 15.45 5.98
CA LEU A 166 12.44 16.88 5.96
C LEU A 166 13.49 17.79 6.61
N THR A 167 13.92 17.48 7.84
CA THR A 167 14.85 18.31 8.62
C THR A 167 16.27 18.30 8.05
N ALA A 168 16.68 17.19 7.44
CA ALA A 168 17.99 17.05 6.79
C ALA A 168 18.03 17.81 5.46
N ARG A 169 16.93 17.78 4.70
CA ARG A 169 16.83 18.41 3.37
C ARG A 169 16.50 19.90 3.44
N ILE A 170 15.81 20.33 4.50
CA ILE A 170 15.47 21.73 4.78
C ILE A 170 15.96 22.08 6.20
N PRO A 171 17.26 22.27 6.42
CA PRO A 171 17.78 22.52 7.76
C PRO A 171 17.41 23.92 8.28
N ASN A 172 17.15 24.01 9.58
CA ASN A 172 16.95 25.27 10.33
C ASN A 172 15.84 26.18 9.79
N GLN A 173 14.74 25.63 9.25
CA GLN A 173 13.61 26.42 8.77
C GLN A 173 12.28 25.92 9.34
N PRO A 174 11.99 26.19 10.63
CA PRO A 174 10.81 25.66 11.32
C PRO A 174 9.49 26.02 10.65
N PHE A 175 9.35 27.25 10.15
CA PHE A 175 8.17 27.70 9.42
C PHE A 175 7.88 26.85 8.17
N LEU A 176 8.92 26.43 7.44
CA LEU A 176 8.73 25.55 6.28
C LEU A 176 8.36 24.14 6.71
N TRP A 177 8.91 23.64 7.83
CA TRP A 177 8.54 22.32 8.33
C TRP A 177 7.07 22.23 8.66
N GLU A 178 6.54 23.19 9.40
CA GLU A 178 5.12 23.27 9.73
C GLU A 178 4.25 23.34 8.47
N LYS A 179 4.61 24.22 7.52
CA LYS A 179 3.88 24.37 6.26
C LYS A 179 3.87 23.07 5.45
N ILE A 180 5.00 22.37 5.36
CA ILE A 180 5.14 21.14 4.58
C ILE A 180 4.38 19.99 5.25
N VAL A 181 4.50 19.84 6.57
CA VAL A 181 3.79 18.79 7.31
C VAL A 181 2.28 19.02 7.29
N GLN A 182 1.83 20.27 7.44
CA GLN A 182 0.41 20.60 7.28
C GLN A 182 -0.08 20.30 5.86
N GLY A 183 0.72 20.61 4.83
CA GLY A 183 0.40 20.25 3.45
C GLY A 183 0.29 18.75 3.22
N ALA A 184 1.13 17.94 3.88
CA ALA A 184 1.05 16.48 3.81
C ALA A 184 -0.24 15.95 4.45
N ILE A 185 -0.65 16.50 5.60
CA ILE A 185 -1.92 16.18 6.27
C ILE A 185 -3.10 16.51 5.35
N ASP A 186 -3.06 17.65 4.67
CA ASP A 186 -4.11 18.08 3.76
C ASP A 186 -4.20 17.15 2.52
N VAL A 187 -3.05 16.73 1.96
CA VAL A 187 -3.00 15.73 0.87
C VAL A 187 -3.66 14.41 1.30
N VAL A 188 -3.31 13.89 2.47
CA VAL A 188 -3.89 12.63 2.98
C VAL A 188 -5.40 12.75 3.17
N ARG A 189 -5.88 13.86 3.73
CA ARG A 189 -7.32 14.12 3.86
C ARG A 189 -8.03 14.15 2.52
N GLU A 190 -7.42 14.73 1.49
CA GLU A 190 -7.99 14.73 0.15
C GLU A 190 -8.06 13.32 -0.48
N VAL A 191 -7.04 12.49 -0.26
CA VAL A 191 -7.03 11.09 -0.71
C VAL A 191 -8.13 10.29 0.00
N ASN A 192 -8.25 10.42 1.32
CA ASN A 192 -9.31 9.76 2.09
C ASN A 192 -10.71 10.21 1.61
N ARG A 193 -10.92 11.51 1.36
CA ARG A 193 -12.17 12.04 0.79
C ARG A 193 -12.47 11.53 -0.61
N ALA A 194 -11.45 11.19 -1.40
CA ALA A 194 -11.61 10.54 -2.69
C ALA A 194 -11.93 9.03 -2.55
N GLY A 195 -12.06 8.52 -1.33
CA GLY A 195 -12.50 7.17 -1.03
C GLY A 195 -11.39 6.13 -1.01
N VAL A 196 -10.14 6.54 -0.78
CA VAL A 196 -8.99 5.64 -0.63
C VAL A 196 -8.35 5.88 0.74
N VAL A 197 -8.26 4.86 1.59
CA VAL A 197 -7.54 4.90 2.87
C VAL A 197 -6.24 4.11 2.71
N HIS A 198 -5.11 4.71 3.08
CA HIS A 198 -3.79 4.13 2.88
C HIS A 198 -3.34 3.40 4.14
N HIS A 199 -3.18 2.07 4.10
CA HIS A 199 -2.86 1.29 5.30
C HIS A 199 -1.44 1.57 5.79
N ASP A 200 -0.48 1.74 4.87
CA ASP A 200 0.90 2.14 5.20
C ASP A 200 1.15 3.67 5.07
N CYS A 201 0.29 4.50 5.66
CA CYS A 201 0.40 5.96 5.56
C CYS A 201 1.53 6.52 6.45
N GLN A 202 2.76 6.39 6.00
CA GLN A 202 3.97 6.81 6.73
C GLN A 202 4.71 7.96 6.03
N PRO A 203 5.52 8.78 6.74
CA PRO A 203 6.28 9.87 6.12
C PRO A 203 7.23 9.46 4.99
N ARG A 204 7.66 8.19 4.93
CA ARG A 204 8.45 7.68 3.80
C ARG A 204 7.67 7.61 2.49
N ASN A 205 6.34 7.46 2.56
CA ASN A 205 5.43 7.34 1.43
C ASN A 205 4.82 8.70 1.05
N MET A 206 5.31 9.80 1.63
CA MET A 206 4.95 11.16 1.25
C MET A 206 6.15 11.85 0.60
N MET A 207 6.08 12.11 -0.70
CA MET A 207 7.15 12.79 -1.44
C MET A 207 6.98 14.31 -1.40
N VAL A 208 8.06 15.01 -1.04
CA VAL A 208 8.17 16.46 -1.06
C VAL A 208 8.95 16.88 -2.30
N SER A 209 8.27 17.50 -3.25
CA SER A 209 8.87 17.98 -4.50
C SER A 209 8.98 19.50 -4.51
N GLN A 210 10.19 20.02 -4.69
CA GLN A 210 10.45 21.45 -4.71
C GLN A 210 10.22 22.03 -6.12
N MET A 211 9.21 22.87 -6.27
CA MET A 211 8.83 23.48 -7.55
C MET A 211 9.52 24.83 -7.80
N GLY A 212 10.07 25.43 -6.75
CA GLY A 212 10.72 26.73 -6.79
C GLY A 212 11.27 27.11 -5.41
N ARG A 213 11.60 28.39 -5.22
CA ARG A 213 12.02 28.87 -3.91
C ARG A 213 10.84 28.82 -2.94
N ASP A 214 10.95 28.00 -1.90
CA ASP A 214 9.96 27.84 -0.81
C ASP A 214 8.54 27.41 -1.26
N VAL A 215 8.44 26.86 -2.48
CA VAL A 215 7.23 26.28 -3.04
C VAL A 215 7.42 24.77 -3.18
N PHE A 216 6.62 24.02 -2.42
CA PHE A 216 6.66 22.57 -2.36
C PHE A 216 5.33 22.00 -2.82
N ARG A 217 5.38 20.87 -3.50
CA ARG A 217 4.24 20.03 -3.82
C ARG A 217 4.42 18.67 -3.19
N LEU A 218 3.34 18.15 -2.65
CA LEU A 218 3.31 16.96 -1.82
C LEU A 218 2.56 15.87 -2.56
N TYR A 219 3.10 14.67 -2.51
CA TYR A 219 2.55 13.54 -3.23
C TYR A 219 2.53 12.32 -2.32
N LEU A 220 1.35 11.77 -2.07
CA LEU A 220 1.23 10.44 -1.47
C LEU A 220 1.51 9.40 -2.55
N ILE A 221 2.35 8.42 -2.23
CA ILE A 221 2.79 7.34 -3.13
C ILE A 221 2.55 5.98 -2.46
N ASP A 222 2.73 4.90 -3.22
CA ASP A 222 2.71 3.51 -2.74
C ASP A 222 1.34 2.99 -2.27
N PHE A 223 0.38 2.94 -3.18
CA PHE A 223 -1.00 2.51 -2.88
C PHE A 223 -1.22 0.99 -2.94
N ALA A 224 -0.16 0.19 -2.82
CA ALA A 224 -0.26 -1.27 -2.84
C ALA A 224 -1.19 -1.81 -1.73
N GLN A 225 -1.17 -1.14 -0.57
CA GLN A 225 -1.98 -1.50 0.59
C GLN A 225 -2.93 -0.36 0.93
N CYS A 226 -4.17 -0.49 0.48
CA CYS A 226 -5.22 0.48 0.73
C CYS A 226 -6.61 -0.15 0.78
N ALA A 227 -7.53 0.57 1.42
CA ALA A 227 -8.95 0.29 1.45
C ALA A 227 -9.68 1.27 0.53
N PHE A 228 -10.76 0.80 -0.10
CA PHE A 228 -11.56 1.58 -1.04
C PHE A 228 -12.98 1.74 -0.50
N ARG A 229 -13.54 2.95 -0.54
CA ARG A 229 -14.93 3.22 -0.10
C ARG A 229 -15.96 2.27 -0.70
N ALA A 230 -15.76 1.84 -1.94
CA ALA A 230 -16.66 0.92 -2.62
C ALA A 230 -16.70 -0.50 -2.02
N ASP A 231 -15.74 -0.87 -1.16
CA ASP A 231 -15.66 -2.18 -0.50
C ASP A 231 -16.30 -2.19 0.90
N TYR A 232 -16.94 -1.09 1.30
CA TYR A 232 -17.52 -0.90 2.63
C TYR A 232 -18.93 -0.31 2.52
N LYS A 233 -19.70 -0.38 3.62
CA LYS A 233 -21.00 0.27 3.72
C LYS A 233 -20.84 1.78 3.60
N ASP A 234 -21.76 2.40 2.86
CA ASP A 234 -21.84 3.85 2.74
C ASP A 234 -22.62 4.44 3.90
N THR A 235 -21.95 4.54 5.04
CA THR A 235 -22.48 5.10 6.29
C THR A 235 -21.48 6.12 6.86
N ASP A 236 -22.03 7.15 7.51
CA ASP A 236 -21.26 8.12 8.29
C ASP A 236 -21.10 7.69 9.76
N ASP A 237 -21.67 6.54 10.16
CA ASP A 237 -21.51 5.97 11.50
C ASP A 237 -20.08 5.42 11.65
N VAL A 238 -19.30 6.03 12.55
CA VAL A 238 -17.92 5.64 12.85
C VAL A 238 -17.83 4.38 13.73
N TYR A 239 -18.95 3.94 14.31
CA TYR A 239 -19.04 2.72 15.12
C TYR A 239 -19.51 1.51 14.30
N ASP A 240 -19.96 1.71 13.06
CA ASP A 240 -20.25 0.61 12.14
C ASP A 240 -18.92 0.12 11.54
N GLU A 241 -18.41 -1.00 12.05
CA GLU A 241 -17.13 -1.60 11.64
C GLU A 241 -17.09 -1.97 10.14
N ASP A 242 -18.25 -2.17 9.52
CA ASP A 242 -18.38 -2.41 8.07
C ASP A 242 -18.41 -1.11 7.26
N GLY A 243 -18.50 0.04 7.93
CA GLY A 243 -18.62 1.37 7.34
C GLY A 243 -17.29 1.98 6.92
N PHE A 244 -17.26 2.66 5.77
CA PHE A 244 -16.04 3.35 5.34
C PHE A 244 -15.61 4.45 6.32
N ALA A 245 -16.54 5.10 7.01
CA ALA A 245 -16.25 6.10 8.03
C ALA A 245 -15.48 5.52 9.23
N HIS A 246 -15.80 4.29 9.63
CA HIS A 246 -15.04 3.56 10.64
C HIS A 246 -13.61 3.32 10.18
N ILE A 247 -13.39 2.81 8.96
CA ILE A 247 -12.04 2.57 8.42
C ILE A 247 -11.20 3.84 8.33
N VAL A 248 -11.79 4.95 7.88
CA VAL A 248 -11.10 6.26 7.87
C VAL A 248 -10.68 6.69 9.27
N THR A 249 -11.51 6.40 10.28
CA THR A 249 -11.27 6.75 11.69
C THR A 249 -10.23 5.83 12.33
N LEU A 250 -10.34 4.52 12.13
CA LEU A 250 -9.42 3.51 12.65
C LEU A 250 -7.98 3.76 12.21
N TYR A 251 -7.78 3.99 10.91
CA TYR A 251 -6.44 4.19 10.36
C TYR A 251 -5.88 5.59 10.59
N ASP A 252 -6.73 6.59 10.89
CA ASP A 252 -6.43 8.01 11.09
C ASP A 252 -5.16 8.50 10.35
N ASN A 253 -5.12 8.27 9.03
CA ASN A 253 -3.89 8.45 8.25
C ASN A 253 -3.26 9.84 8.44
N HIS A 254 -4.12 10.85 8.58
CA HIS A 254 -3.71 12.23 8.71
C HIS A 254 -3.20 12.55 10.12
N GLY A 255 -3.82 12.02 11.18
CA GLY A 255 -3.29 12.08 12.54
C GLY A 255 -1.95 11.31 12.67
N GLY A 256 -1.84 10.15 12.02
CA GLY A 256 -0.60 9.38 11.93
C GLY A 256 0.58 10.21 11.38
N ILE A 257 0.39 10.89 10.25
CA ILE A 257 1.41 11.81 9.71
C ILE A 257 1.75 12.93 10.68
N ALA A 258 0.74 13.55 11.30
CA ALA A 258 0.94 14.66 12.24
C ALA A 258 1.79 14.24 13.45
N ILE A 259 1.46 13.09 14.06
CA ILE A 259 2.15 12.54 15.23
C ILE A 259 3.58 12.13 14.87
N LEU A 260 3.75 11.32 13.82
CA LEU A 260 5.07 10.81 13.41
C LEU A 260 6.03 11.94 13.05
N MET A 261 5.56 12.97 12.33
CA MET A 261 6.39 14.11 11.97
C MET A 261 6.70 15.01 13.16
N SER A 262 5.75 15.22 14.07
CA SER A 262 5.98 16.02 15.29
C SER A 262 7.04 15.36 16.19
N GLN A 263 6.94 14.04 16.41
CA GLN A 263 7.94 13.29 17.15
C GLN A 263 9.31 13.35 16.48
N ARG A 264 9.35 13.16 15.15
CA ARG A 264 10.60 13.17 14.38
C ARG A 264 11.29 14.53 14.44
N VAL A 265 10.59 15.62 14.10
CA VAL A 265 11.15 16.97 14.10
C VAL A 265 11.64 17.35 15.50
N LYS A 266 10.87 17.04 16.55
CA LYS A 266 11.28 17.28 17.93
C LYS A 266 12.54 16.52 18.31
N ARG A 267 12.63 15.24 17.94
CA ARG A 267 13.83 14.42 18.20
C ARG A 267 15.07 14.94 17.47
N GLU A 268 14.92 15.36 16.22
CA GLU A 268 16.06 15.74 15.36
C GLU A 268 16.52 17.19 15.57
N THR A 269 15.64 18.07 16.05
CA THR A 269 15.90 19.53 16.07
C THR A 269 15.53 20.22 17.38
N SER A 270 14.92 19.50 18.34
CA SER A 270 14.31 20.06 19.55
C SER A 270 13.13 21.03 19.33
N TYR A 271 12.72 21.25 18.08
CA TYR A 271 11.57 22.10 17.75
C TYR A 271 10.24 21.34 17.86
N THR A 272 9.20 22.00 18.39
CA THR A 272 7.85 21.45 18.43
C THR A 272 7.04 22.05 17.29
N LEU A 273 6.49 21.21 16.41
CA LEU A 273 5.60 21.65 15.34
C LEU A 273 4.25 22.11 15.92
N HIS A 274 3.73 23.22 15.41
CA HIS A 274 2.38 23.71 15.69
C HIS A 274 1.47 23.40 14.50
N LEU A 275 0.77 22.25 14.56
CA LEU A 275 -0.06 21.73 13.48
C LEU A 275 -1.54 21.87 13.84
N LYS A 276 -2.35 22.38 12.91
CA LYS A 276 -3.80 22.55 13.12
C LYS A 276 -4.52 21.22 13.35
N ALA A 277 -3.97 20.11 12.87
CA ALA A 277 -4.55 18.79 13.05
C ALA A 277 -4.33 18.21 14.46
N LEU A 278 -3.41 18.77 15.24
CA LEU A 278 -3.15 18.38 16.63
C LEU A 278 -3.81 19.34 17.64
N GLU A 279 -4.35 20.44 17.15
CA GLU A 279 -5.19 21.37 17.90
C GLU A 279 -6.63 20.84 17.84
N GLY A 280 -6.91 19.84 18.68
CA GLY A 280 -8.28 19.35 18.96
C GLY A 280 -9.08 20.33 19.81
#